data_AF-A0A090W9T3-F1
#
_entry.id   AF-A0A090W9T3-F1
#
_cell.length_a   1.000
_cell.length_b   1.000
_cell.length_c   1.000
_cell.angle_alpha   90.00
_cell.angle_beta   90.00
_cell.angle_gamma   90.00
#
_symmetry.space_group_name_H-M   'P 1'
#
loop_
_entity.id
_entity.type
_entity.pdbx_description
1 polymer ?
#
loop_
_entity_poly.entity_id
_entity_poly.type
_entity_poly.pdbx_seq_one_letter_code
_entity_poly.pdbx_strand_id
1 'polypeptide(L)'
;MEYDESKAVWGYFIPFINWVRPVKTMKEVYLKTQDTLKNYDSNLIVDDNTGFIVLWWVMYIINGIVGNYASKVLDKANTIETFIEANNAYIVADLVDLASITVAIIVIQKVTKLEISLKKVDKSVSVIDQIGMTPY
;
A
#
# COMPACT_ATOMS: atom_id res chain seq x y z
N MET A 1 3.76 40.19 8.51
CA MET A 1 3.22 38.95 7.92
C MET A 1 3.22 37.93 9.05
N GLU A 2 2.12 37.87 9.79
CA GLU A 2 1.91 36.87 10.83
C GLU A 2 1.86 35.50 10.16
N TYR A 3 2.77 34.61 10.57
CA TYR A 3 2.64 33.21 10.25
C TYR A 3 1.37 32.71 10.92
N ASP A 4 0.45 32.20 10.11
CA ASP A 4 -0.73 31.46 10.52
C ASP A 4 -0.29 30.33 11.47
N GLU A 5 -0.37 30.57 12.78
CA GLU A 5 0.12 29.67 13.85
C GLU A 5 -0.46 28.27 13.69
N SER A 6 -1.65 28.17 13.09
CA SER A 6 -2.31 26.91 12.76
C SER A 6 -1.48 26.03 11.81
N LYS A 7 -0.74 26.61 10.85
CA LYS A 7 0.10 25.86 9.89
C LYS A 7 1.38 25.31 10.53
N ALA A 8 1.92 25.98 11.54
CA ALA A 8 3.09 25.51 12.28
C ALA A 8 2.75 24.25 13.09
N VAL A 9 1.57 24.21 13.71
CA VAL A 9 1.08 23.04 14.47
C VAL A 9 0.90 21.82 13.57
N TRP A 10 0.30 21.98 12.38
CA TRP A 10 0.15 20.89 11.42
C TRP A 10 1.50 20.30 10.99
N GLY A 11 2.57 21.10 10.93
CA GLY A 11 3.93 20.65 10.61
C GLY A 11 4.46 19.54 11.51
N TYR A 12 4.12 19.56 12.81
CA TYR A 12 4.52 18.52 13.76
C TYR A 12 3.74 17.21 13.60
N PHE A 13 2.57 17.24 12.95
CA PHE A 13 1.73 16.06 12.73
C PHE A 13 1.96 15.38 11.37
N ILE A 14 2.60 16.06 10.41
CA ILE A 14 2.93 15.51 9.08
C ILE A 14 3.68 14.15 9.17
N PRO A 15 4.69 13.97 10.05
CA PRO A 15 5.40 12.69 10.15
C PRO A 15 4.47 11.53 10.51
N PHE A 16 3.52 11.74 11.42
CA PHE A 16 2.57 10.72 11.86
C PHE A 16 1.51 10.41 10.79
N ILE A 17 1.08 11.43 10.04
CA ILE A 17 0.13 11.24 8.93
C ILE A 17 0.72 10.31 7.87
N ASN A 18 2.01 10.44 7.55
CA ASN A 18 2.68 9.56 6.59
C ASN A 18 2.70 8.09 7.04
N TRP A 19 2.58 7.81 8.34
CA TRP A 19 2.51 6.44 8.86
C TRP A 19 1.11 5.82 8.79
N VAL A 20 0.04 6.60 8.82
CA VAL A 20 -1.34 6.06 8.89
C VAL A 20 -2.06 6.17 7.55
N ARG A 21 -1.74 7.21 6.78
CA ARG A 21 -2.41 7.53 5.52
C ARG A 21 -2.33 6.41 4.48
N PRO A 22 -1.21 5.70 4.28
CA PRO A 22 -1.13 4.64 3.27
C PRO A 22 -2.14 3.51 3.48
N VAL A 23 -2.30 3.04 4.73
CA VAL A 23 -3.30 2.01 5.08
C VAL A 23 -4.70 2.51 4.82
N LYS A 24 -5.01 3.72 5.27
CA LYS A 24 -6.34 4.31 5.11
C LYS A 24 -6.70 4.45 3.63
N THR A 25 -5.79 5.02 2.83
CA THR A 25 -5.99 5.21 1.39
C THR A 25 -6.18 3.88 0.68
N MET A 26 -5.34 2.87 0.95
CA MET A 26 -5.46 1.58 0.28
C MET A 26 -6.75 0.84 0.67
N LYS A 27 -7.18 0.92 1.94
CA LYS A 27 -8.49 0.40 2.38
C LYS A 27 -9.64 1.07 1.66
N GLU A 28 -9.62 2.40 1.56
CA GLU A 28 -10.65 3.15 0.86
C GLU A 28 -10.72 2.78 -0.63
N VAL A 29 -9.56 2.66 -1.30
CA VAL A 29 -9.50 2.22 -2.70
C VAL A 29 -10.11 0.82 -2.85
N TYR A 30 -9.69 -0.12 -2.01
CA TYR A 30 -10.17 -1.50 -2.08
C TYR A 30 -11.69 -1.61 -1.85
N LEU A 31 -12.22 -0.95 -0.82
CA LEU A 31 -13.65 -1.01 -0.48
C LEU A 31 -14.51 -0.25 -1.50
N LYS A 32 -14.13 0.97 -1.89
CA LYS A 32 -14.89 1.77 -2.87
C LYS A 32 -14.92 1.11 -4.25
N THR A 33 -13.84 0.47 -4.67
CA THR A 33 -13.80 -0.24 -5.96
C THR A 33 -14.79 -1.41 -5.96
N GLN A 34 -14.86 -2.17 -4.87
CA GLN A 34 -15.82 -3.27 -4.73
C GLN A 34 -17.27 -2.78 -4.68
N ASP A 35 -17.54 -1.73 -3.90
CA ASP A 35 -18.88 -1.14 -3.79
C ASP A 35 -19.38 -0.60 -5.14
N THR A 36 -18.50 0.10 -5.87
CA THR A 36 -18.79 0.56 -7.24
C THR A 36 -19.11 -0.63 -8.13
N LEU A 37 -18.31 -1.70 -8.09
CA LEU A 37 -18.48 -2.86 -8.95
C LEU A 37 -19.76 -3.65 -8.62
N LYS A 38 -20.18 -3.69 -7.36
CA LYS A 38 -21.44 -4.30 -6.90
C LYS A 38 -22.68 -3.64 -7.52
N ASN A 39 -22.61 -2.33 -7.78
CA ASN A 39 -23.71 -1.61 -8.44
C ASN A 39 -23.92 -2.07 -9.90
N TYR A 40 -22.92 -2.66 -10.53
CA TYR A 40 -22.98 -3.15 -11.91
C TYR A 40 -23.07 -4.68 -12.01
N ASP A 41 -22.52 -5.41 -11.04
CA ASP A 41 -22.57 -6.86 -10.95
C ASP A 41 -23.17 -7.30 -9.60
N SER A 42 -24.47 -7.60 -9.60
CA SER A 42 -25.20 -8.01 -8.40
C SER A 42 -24.77 -9.36 -7.83
N ASN A 43 -23.98 -10.16 -8.58
CA ASN A 43 -23.45 -11.44 -8.11
C ASN A 43 -22.05 -11.29 -7.47
N LEU A 44 -21.47 -10.09 -7.50
CA LEU A 44 -20.17 -9.83 -6.88
C LEU A 44 -20.27 -9.95 -5.35
N ILE A 45 -19.50 -10.88 -4.79
CA ILE A 45 -19.33 -11.01 -3.33
C ILE A 45 -18.32 -9.97 -2.86
N VAL A 46 -18.76 -9.03 -2.01
CA VAL A 46 -17.91 -8.02 -1.40
C VAL A 46 -17.08 -8.64 -0.28
N ASP A 47 -15.77 -8.46 -0.34
CA ASP A 47 -14.83 -8.83 0.72
C ASP A 47 -14.46 -7.59 1.55
N ASP A 48 -15.05 -7.46 2.74
CA ASP A 48 -14.74 -6.39 3.68
C ASP A 48 -13.46 -6.65 4.48
N ASN A 49 -12.82 -7.81 4.30
CA ASN A 49 -11.59 -8.15 5.02
C ASN A 49 -10.40 -7.38 4.46
N THR A 50 -10.09 -6.25 5.11
CA THR A 50 -8.93 -5.42 4.80
C THR A 50 -7.69 -5.75 5.64
N GLY A 51 -7.69 -6.89 6.36
CA GLY A 51 -6.59 -7.30 7.23
C GLY A 51 -5.25 -7.44 6.49
N PHE A 52 -5.28 -7.92 5.25
CA PHE A 52 -4.08 -8.06 4.41
C PHE A 52 -3.41 -6.72 4.09
N ILE A 53 -4.17 -5.62 4.00
CA ILE A 53 -3.65 -4.26 3.79
C ILE A 53 -2.94 -3.76 5.04
N VAL A 54 -3.50 -4.06 6.23
CA VAL A 54 -2.86 -3.72 7.51
C VAL A 54 -1.57 -4.52 7.66
N LEU A 55 -1.60 -5.82 7.37
CA LEU A 55 -0.44 -6.71 7.46
C LEU A 55 0.69 -6.23 6.54
N TRP A 56 0.38 -5.90 5.28
CA TRP A 56 1.35 -5.34 4.33
C TRP A 56 2.06 -4.11 4.90
N TRP A 57 1.29 -3.17 5.44
CA TRP A 57 1.86 -1.93 5.94
C TRP A 57 2.70 -2.13 7.20
N VAL A 58 2.26 -3.01 8.11
CA VAL A 58 3.04 -3.37 9.30
C VAL A 58 4.35 -4.04 8.87
N MET A 59 4.31 -4.97 7.92
CA MET A 59 5.52 -5.60 7.36
C MET A 59 6.45 -4.58 6.71
N TYR A 60 5.92 -3.61 5.97
CA TYR A 60 6.71 -2.54 5.38
C TYR A 60 7.44 -1.70 6.44
N ILE A 61 6.76 -1.35 7.54
CA ILE A 61 7.39 -0.62 8.66
C ILE A 61 8.48 -1.47 9.32
N ILE A 62 8.19 -2.74 9.61
CA ILE A 62 9.17 -3.66 10.22
C ILE A 62 10.40 -3.78 9.32
N ASN A 63 10.20 -3.96 8.01
CA ASN A 63 11.28 -4.02 7.04
C ASN A 63 12.17 -2.76 7.08
N GLY A 64 11.56 -1.57 7.13
CA GLY A 64 12.27 -0.31 7.26
C GLY A 64 13.10 -0.21 8.56
N ILE A 65 12.56 -0.70 9.68
CA ILE A 65 13.26 -0.71 10.97
C ILE A 65 14.45 -1.68 10.94
N VAL A 66 14.22 -2.91 10.46
CA VAL A 66 15.27 -3.95 10.39
C VAL A 66 16.37 -3.56 9.41
N GLY A 67 16.01 -3.04 8.24
CA GLY A 67 16.97 -2.51 7.27
C GLY A 67 17.79 -1.35 7.83
N ASN A 68 17.15 -0.38 8.50
CA ASN A 68 17.87 0.72 9.13
C ASN A 68 18.84 0.24 10.23
N TYR A 69 18.44 -0.77 11.01
CA TYR A 69 19.31 -1.40 12.00
C TYR A 69 20.52 -2.07 11.33
N ALA A 70 20.30 -2.91 10.32
CA ALA A 70 21.38 -3.58 9.59
C ALA A 70 22.39 -2.58 9.00
N SER A 71 21.90 -1.49 8.38
CA SER A 71 22.76 -0.42 7.88
C SER A 71 23.56 0.26 8.98
N LYS A 72 22.95 0.56 10.14
CA LYS A 72 23.67 1.17 11.27
C LYS A 72 24.75 0.25 11.86
N VAL A 73 24.55 -1.07 11.84
CA VAL A 73 25.56 -2.03 12.30
C VAL A 73 26.74 -2.02 11.32
N LEU A 74 26.46 -2.01 10.01
CA LEU A 74 27.50 -1.92 8.98
C LEU A 74 28.27 -0.61 9.02
N ASP A 75 27.61 0.53 9.20
CA ASP A 75 28.26 1.85 9.30
C ASP A 75 29.26 1.93 10.46
N LYS A 76 29.05 1.12 11.50
CA LYS A 76 29.93 1.03 12.68
C LYS A 76 30.99 -0.06 12.56
N ALA A 77 30.96 -0.88 11.51
CA ALA A 77 31.89 -1.98 11.33
C ALA A 77 33.27 -1.44 10.94
N ASN A 78 34.27 -1.74 11.76
CA ASN A 78 35.66 -1.28 11.56
C ASN A 78 36.69 -2.43 11.67
N THR A 79 36.24 -3.64 12.01
CA THR A 79 37.05 -4.85 12.12
C THR A 79 36.36 -6.00 11.39
N ILE A 80 37.13 -7.03 11.04
CA ILE A 80 36.61 -8.24 10.36
C ILE A 80 35.44 -8.85 11.13
N GLU A 81 35.54 -8.93 12.46
CA GLU A 81 34.48 -9.48 13.31
C GLU A 81 33.19 -8.65 13.23
N THR A 82 33.29 -7.32 13.32
CA THR A 82 32.12 -6.43 13.19
C THR A 82 31.49 -6.48 11.79
N PHE A 83 32.27 -6.77 10.75
CA PHE A 83 31.74 -7.00 9.40
C PHE A 83 30.95 -8.31 9.30
N ILE A 84 31.39 -9.37 9.98
CA ILE A 84 30.65 -10.64 10.04
C ILE A 84 29.30 -10.44 10.74
N GLU A 85 29.28 -9.71 11.86
CA GLU A 85 28.04 -9.36 12.57
C GLU A 85 27.10 -8.53 11.69
N ALA A 86 27.62 -7.51 11.01
CA ALA A 86 26.85 -6.72 10.07
C ALA A 86 26.23 -7.58 8.95
N ASN A 87 27.02 -8.50 8.39
CA ASN A 87 26.54 -9.39 7.33
C ASN A 87 25.42 -10.32 7.83
N ASN A 88 25.52 -10.85 9.05
CA ASN A 88 24.46 -11.63 9.67
C ASN A 88 23.18 -10.80 9.88
N ALA A 89 23.31 -9.53 10.26
CA ALA A 89 22.17 -8.62 10.37
C ALA A 89 21.50 -8.37 9.00
N TYR A 90 22.29 -8.25 7.92
CA TYR A 90 21.78 -8.12 6.56
C TYR A 90 21.05 -9.38 6.09
N ILE A 91 21.55 -10.58 6.39
CA ILE A 91 20.85 -11.83 6.05
C ILE A 91 19.45 -11.85 6.68
N VAL A 92 19.32 -11.43 7.94
CA VAL A 92 18.00 -11.31 8.60
C VAL A 92 17.15 -10.23 7.94
N ALA A 93 17.73 -9.08 7.60
CA ALA A 93 17.01 -8.01 6.91
C ALA A 93 16.47 -8.46 5.56
N ASP A 94 17.26 -9.18 4.76
CA ASP A 94 16.86 -9.67 3.44
C ASP A 94 15.71 -10.68 3.54
N LEU A 95 15.70 -11.55 4.57
CA LEU A 95 14.58 -12.47 4.81
C LEU A 95 13.28 -11.72 5.15
N VAL A 96 13.38 -10.66 5.95
CA VAL A 96 12.24 -9.80 6.28
C VAL A 96 11.76 -9.04 5.03
N ASP A 97 12.68 -8.57 4.20
CA ASP A 97 12.36 -7.88 2.95
C ASP A 97 11.61 -8.79 1.97
N LEU A 98 12.09 -10.02 1.77
CA LEU A 98 11.40 -11.03 0.94
C LEU A 98 9.97 -11.31 1.45
N ALA A 99 9.80 -11.44 2.77
CA ALA A 99 8.47 -11.62 3.36
C ALA A 99 7.59 -10.39 3.12
N SER A 100 8.12 -9.19 3.31
CA SER A 100 7.43 -7.91 3.10
C SER A 100 6.97 -7.75 1.64
N ILE A 101 7.86 -8.00 0.68
CA ILE A 101 7.58 -7.96 -0.76
C ILE A 101 6.48 -8.96 -1.12
N THR A 102 6.49 -10.16 -0.55
CA THR A 102 5.47 -11.17 -0.79
C THR A 102 4.08 -10.65 -0.39
N VAL A 103 3.95 -10.04 0.79
CA VAL A 103 2.68 -9.45 1.23
C VAL A 103 2.28 -8.25 0.35
N ALA A 104 3.25 -7.44 -0.09
CA ALA A 104 2.99 -6.35 -1.02
C ALA A 104 2.42 -6.83 -2.37
N ILE A 105 2.98 -7.91 -2.92
CA ILE A 105 2.47 -8.54 -4.16
C ILE A 105 1.03 -9.01 -3.97
N ILE A 106 0.69 -9.61 -2.82
CA ILE A 106 -0.69 -10.04 -2.52
C ILE A 106 -1.66 -8.85 -2.54
N VAL A 107 -1.28 -7.72 -1.94
CA VAL A 107 -2.10 -6.49 -1.97
C VAL A 107 -2.31 -6.01 -3.41
N ILE A 108 -1.23 -5.88 -4.18
CA ILE A 108 -1.29 -5.41 -5.56
C ILE A 108 -2.18 -6.32 -6.40
N GLN A 109 -2.00 -7.64 -6.31
CA GLN A 109 -2.81 -8.60 -7.06
C GLN A 109 -4.30 -8.50 -6.73
N LYS A 110 -4.65 -8.34 -5.45
CA LYS A 110 -6.05 -8.18 -5.03
C LYS A 110 -6.66 -6.91 -5.61
N VAL A 111 -5.97 -5.78 -5.50
CA VAL A 111 -6.46 -4.48 -5.97
C VAL A 111 -6.55 -4.45 -7.50
N THR A 112 -5.50 -4.87 -8.21
CA THR A 112 -5.47 -4.89 -9.68
C THR A 112 -6.57 -5.76 -10.28
N LYS A 113 -6.92 -6.89 -9.66
CA LYS A 113 -8.05 -7.72 -10.11
C LYS A 113 -9.37 -6.94 -10.10
N LEU A 114 -9.62 -6.16 -9.06
CA LEU A 114 -10.81 -5.33 -8.95
C LEU A 114 -10.81 -4.18 -9.97
N GLU A 115 -9.68 -3.49 -10.13
CA GLU A 115 -9.53 -2.40 -11.09
C GLU A 115 -9.75 -2.87 -12.54
N ILE A 116 -9.21 -4.03 -12.90
CA ILE A 116 -9.41 -4.62 -14.23
C ILE A 116 -10.89 -4.93 -14.46
N SER A 117 -11.59 -5.49 -13.46
CA SER A 117 -13.03 -5.76 -13.57
C SER A 117 -13.84 -4.48 -13.72
N LEU A 118 -13.52 -3.44 -12.94
CA LEU A 118 -14.19 -2.14 -13.04
C LEU A 118 -13.98 -1.51 -14.43
N LYS A 119 -12.76 -1.56 -14.96
CA LYS A 119 -12.45 -1.04 -16.30
C LYS A 119 -13.21 -1.78 -17.40
N LYS A 120 -13.45 -3.08 -17.25
CA LYS A 120 -14.25 -3.85 -18.22
C LYS A 120 -15.72 -3.42 -18.20
N VAL A 121 -16.28 -3.23 -17.01
CA VAL A 121 -17.65 -2.76 -16.82
C VAL A 121 -17.82 -1.34 -17.40
N ASP A 122 -16.95 -0.41 -17.03
CA ASP A 122 -16.97 0.97 -17.53
C ASP A 122 -16.92 1.03 -19.07
N LYS A 123 -16.01 0.25 -19.68
CA LYS A 123 -15.95 0.13 -21.13
C LYS A 123 -17.26 -0.40 -21.73
N SER A 124 -17.87 -1.42 -21.12
CA SER A 124 -19.13 -1.99 -21.62
C SER A 124 -20.30 -1.00 -21.54
N VAL A 125 -20.40 -0.23 -20.45
CA VAL A 125 -21.41 0.81 -20.28
C VAL A 125 -21.23 1.92 -21.32
N SER A 126 -19.99 2.39 -21.54
CA SER A 126 -19.72 3.44 -22.53
C SER A 126 -20.11 3.05 -23.96
N VAL A 127 -20.01 1.76 -24.32
CA VAL A 127 -20.45 1.25 -25.63
C VAL A 127 -21.97 1.25 -25.72
N ILE A 128 -22.67 0.90 -24.64
CA ILE A 128 -24.14 0.92 -24.58
C ILE A 128 -24.68 2.36 -24.74
N ASP A 129 -24.04 3.34 -24.10
CA ASP A 129 -24.46 4.74 -24.24
C ASP A 129 -24.28 5.25 -25.68
N GLN A 130 -23.24 4.80 -26.39
CA GLN A 130 -23.01 5.17 -27.78
C GLN A 130 -24.07 4.59 -28.74
N ILE A 131 -24.51 3.35 -28.54
CA ILE A 131 -25.58 2.75 -29.36
C ILE A 131 -26.95 3.39 -29.07
N GLY A 132 -27.19 3.88 -27.86
CA GLY A 132 -28.42 4.58 -27.50
C GLY A 132 -28.55 5.98 -28.09
N MET A 133 -27.45 6.56 -28.59
CA MET A 133 -27.40 7.91 -29.16
C MET A 133 -27.51 7.97 -30.70
N THR A 134 -27.56 6.85 -31.40
CA THR A 134 -27.83 6.86 -32.85
C THR A 134 -29.32 6.99 -33.14
N PRO A 135 -29.81 8.09 -33.75
CA PRO A 135 -31.19 8.20 -34.17
C PRO A 135 -31.40 7.32 -35.41
N TYR A 136 -32.45 6.49 -35.38
CA TYR A 136 -32.93 5.77 -36.57
C TYR A 136 -33.48 6.74 -37.62
#